data_AF-A0A9E1Y4R6-F1
#
_entry.id   AF-A0A9E1Y4R6-F1
#
_cell.length_a   1.000
_cell.length_b   1.000
_cell.length_c   1.000
_cell.angle_alpha   90.00
_cell.angle_beta   90.00
_cell.angle_gamma   90.00
#
_symmetry.space_group_name_H-M   'P 1'
#
loop_
_entity.id
_entity.type
_entity.pdbx_description
1 polymer ?
#
loop_
_entity_poly.entity_id
_entity_poly.type
_entity_poly.pdbx_seq_one_letter_code
_entity_poly.pdbx_strand_id
1 'polypeptide(L)'
;MYSFFIDTIVIVFLGYAISHPLFLWLTPVKKIDTSFYRFNLGLSCIIGSLGVIGYIGIESNFISKIYIWLWISLVLIITAYYWNSKRINNFIITIISILGCFAFFQIIIQISPKSNYLILFFMILLGSMITASVFFSMILGHWYLNVINLPITLLKRSIVVFSLLLVVRTLWDVIYMSIESVTDSYGISYNLWAFTFEFDGFLLGIAMFMGNVVPLILNLFIWKTLKLQATQSATGLIYVSVLSILFGDLLFKYYLLKFGFLL
;
A
#
# COMPACT_ATOMS: atom_id res chain seq x y z
N MET A 1 6.04 -16.72 -17.35
CA MET A 1 5.50 -16.70 -15.98
C MET A 1 6.36 -15.88 -15.00
N TYR A 2 7.70 -15.90 -15.12
CA TYR A 2 8.60 -15.12 -14.25
C TYR A 2 8.71 -13.61 -14.56
N SER A 3 8.26 -13.10 -15.71
CA SER A 3 8.56 -11.71 -16.10
C SER A 3 7.94 -10.66 -15.17
N PHE A 4 6.68 -10.83 -14.76
CA PHE A 4 5.96 -9.81 -13.99
C PHE A 4 6.14 -9.89 -12.47
N PHE A 5 6.80 -10.94 -11.96
CA PHE A 5 6.91 -11.13 -10.52
C PHE A 5 7.81 -10.07 -9.87
N ILE A 6 8.97 -9.82 -10.47
CA ILE A 6 9.92 -8.79 -9.98
C ILE A 6 9.26 -7.41 -10.08
N ASP A 7 8.63 -7.10 -11.22
CA ASP A 7 7.88 -5.85 -11.43
C ASP A 7 6.81 -5.63 -10.36
N THR A 8 6.03 -6.67 -10.05
CA THR A 8 5.00 -6.63 -9.01
C THR A 8 5.63 -6.31 -7.65
N ILE A 9 6.71 -7.00 -7.27
CA ILE A 9 7.41 -6.77 -5.99
C ILE A 9 7.92 -5.33 -5.91
N VAL A 10 8.55 -4.83 -6.98
CA VAL A 10 9.09 -3.47 -7.03
C VAL A 10 7.97 -2.45 -6.82
N ILE A 11 6.84 -2.61 -7.51
CA ILE A 11 5.69 -1.72 -7.38
C ILE A 11 5.12 -1.76 -5.96
N VAL A 12 4.95 -2.95 -5.36
CA VAL A 12 4.43 -3.10 -3.99
C VAL A 12 5.37 -2.47 -2.97
N PHE A 13 6.66 -2.82 -3.01
CA PHE A 13 7.62 -2.39 -1.98
C PHE A 13 7.93 -0.89 -2.06
N LEU A 14 8.16 -0.35 -3.27
CA LEU A 14 8.40 1.08 -3.41
C LEU A 14 7.15 1.90 -3.10
N GLY A 15 5.98 1.49 -3.61
CA GLY A 15 4.73 2.17 -3.31
C GLY A 15 4.46 2.20 -1.79
N TYR A 16 4.65 1.06 -1.11
CA TYR A 16 4.54 0.98 0.34
C TYR A 16 5.51 1.94 1.05
N ALA A 17 6.80 1.88 0.72
CA ALA A 17 7.82 2.69 1.38
C ALA A 17 7.65 4.20 1.16
N ILE A 18 7.05 4.61 0.04
CA ILE A 18 6.79 6.02 -0.24
C ILE A 18 5.59 6.53 0.55
N SER A 19 4.52 5.74 0.61
CA SER A 19 3.24 6.11 1.22
C SER A 19 3.24 5.95 2.75
N HIS A 20 3.95 4.96 3.29
CA HIS A 20 3.95 4.64 4.71
C HIS A 20 4.33 5.81 5.64
N PRO A 21 5.38 6.61 5.37
CA PRO A 21 5.74 7.73 6.22
C PRO A 21 4.68 8.83 6.31
N LEU A 22 3.77 8.94 5.33
CA LEU A 22 2.69 9.94 5.35
C LEU A 22 1.71 9.71 6.53
N PHE A 23 1.52 8.46 6.94
CA PHE A 23 0.61 8.10 8.03
C PHE A 23 1.11 8.54 9.42
N LEU A 24 2.37 8.94 9.56
CA LEU A 24 2.91 9.49 10.82
C LEU A 24 2.17 10.77 11.26
N TRP A 25 1.48 11.46 10.36
CA TRP A 25 0.58 12.57 10.69
C TRP A 25 -0.58 12.17 11.61
N LEU A 26 -0.98 10.89 11.63
CA LEU A 26 -2.05 10.40 12.50
C LEU A 26 -1.64 10.31 13.96
N THR A 27 -0.34 10.19 14.24
CA THR A 27 0.23 9.97 15.57
C THR A 27 1.18 11.11 15.94
N PRO A 28 0.69 12.27 16.42
CA PRO A 28 1.57 13.39 16.73
C PRO A 28 2.59 13.01 17.81
N VAL A 29 3.85 13.42 17.64
CA VAL A 29 4.99 13.10 18.53
C VAL A 29 4.72 13.38 20.01
N LYS A 30 3.84 14.35 20.32
CA LYS A 30 3.46 14.67 21.71
C LYS A 30 2.62 13.58 22.40
N LYS A 31 2.01 12.66 21.64
CA LYS A 31 1.06 11.65 22.15
C LYS A 31 1.60 10.21 22.06
N ILE A 32 2.79 10.02 21.50
CA ILE A 32 3.40 8.71 21.32
C ILE A 32 4.92 8.81 21.43
N ASP A 33 5.56 7.72 21.84
CA ASP A 33 7.00 7.70 22.01
C ASP A 33 7.76 7.87 20.69
N THR A 34 8.95 8.47 20.76
CA THR A 34 9.83 8.65 19.59
C THR A 34 10.30 7.32 19.00
N SER A 35 10.29 6.23 19.79
CA SER A 35 10.60 4.87 19.31
C SER A 35 9.63 4.41 18.22
N PHE A 36 8.35 4.77 18.32
CA PHE A 36 7.35 4.47 17.29
C PHE A 36 7.73 5.08 15.95
N TYR A 37 8.16 6.35 15.94
CA TYR A 37 8.60 7.02 14.72
C TYR A 37 9.84 6.36 14.11
N ARG A 38 10.85 6.03 14.94
CA ARG A 38 12.08 5.37 14.49
C ARG A 38 11.77 4.02 13.85
N PHE A 39 10.87 3.25 14.45
CA PHE A 39 10.45 1.96 13.92
C PHE A 39 9.75 2.10 12.56
N ASN A 40 8.76 2.98 12.44
CA ASN A 40 8.01 3.17 11.19
C ASN A 40 8.90 3.70 10.05
N LEU A 41 9.81 4.62 10.37
CA LEU A 41 10.80 5.14 9.42
C LEU A 41 11.83 4.08 9.02
N GLY A 42 12.35 3.32 9.98
CA GLY A 42 13.28 2.22 9.71
C GLY A 42 12.65 1.12 8.85
N LEU A 43 11.39 0.78 9.09
CA LEU A 43 10.64 -0.17 8.29
C LEU A 43 10.46 0.32 6.84
N SER A 44 10.20 1.63 6.66
CA SER A 44 10.19 2.27 5.34
C SER A 44 11.53 2.17 4.62
N CYS A 45 12.65 2.33 5.33
CA CYS A 45 13.99 2.14 4.76
C CYS A 45 14.23 0.71 4.31
N ILE A 46 13.87 -0.28 5.13
CA ILE A 46 14.11 -1.70 4.83
C ILE A 46 13.31 -2.12 3.60
N ILE A 47 12.00 -1.85 3.60
CA ILE A 47 11.13 -2.23 2.49
C ILE A 47 11.47 -1.43 1.23
N GLY A 48 11.76 -0.14 1.36
CA GLY A 48 12.22 0.69 0.25
C GLY A 48 13.51 0.15 -0.37
N SER A 49 14.49 -0.25 0.45
CA SER A 49 15.75 -0.82 -0.02
C SER A 49 15.53 -2.14 -0.75
N LEU A 50 14.65 -3.02 -0.25
CA LEU A 50 14.25 -4.25 -0.96
C LEU A 50 13.62 -3.94 -2.32
N GLY A 51 12.78 -2.91 -2.39
CA GLY A 51 12.20 -2.42 -3.65
C GLY A 51 13.26 -1.91 -4.63
N VAL A 52 14.25 -1.15 -4.17
CA VAL A 52 15.37 -0.67 -4.99
C VAL A 52 16.23 -1.84 -5.48
N ILE A 53 16.52 -2.82 -4.62
CA ILE A 53 17.25 -4.03 -5.01
C ILE A 53 16.50 -4.80 -6.10
N GLY A 54 15.18 -4.97 -5.96
CA GLY A 54 14.35 -5.57 -7.00
C GLY A 54 14.42 -4.79 -8.32
N TYR A 55 14.45 -3.46 -8.24
CA TYR A 55 14.53 -2.59 -9.43
C TYR A 55 15.87 -2.70 -10.17
N ILE A 56 16.97 -3.03 -9.49
CA ILE A 56 18.27 -3.27 -10.15
C ILE A 56 18.17 -4.42 -11.16
N GLY A 57 17.33 -5.42 -10.88
CA GLY A 57 17.10 -6.56 -11.78
C GLY A 57 16.27 -6.24 -13.02
N ILE A 58 15.70 -5.03 -13.12
CA ILE A 58 14.87 -4.59 -14.24
C ILE A 58 15.72 -3.71 -15.16
N GLU A 59 15.75 -4.03 -16.47
CA GLU A 59 16.35 -3.13 -17.47
C GLU A 59 15.65 -1.78 -17.42
N SER A 60 16.40 -0.72 -17.09
CA SER A 60 15.81 0.57 -16.77
C SER A 60 16.66 1.75 -17.19
N ASN A 61 15.94 2.85 -17.48
CA ASN A 61 16.53 4.11 -17.91
C ASN A 61 17.50 4.64 -16.85
N PHE A 62 18.60 5.23 -17.30
CA PHE A 62 19.60 5.81 -16.40
C PHE A 62 18.99 6.90 -15.49
N ILE A 63 18.05 7.68 -16.03
CA ILE A 63 17.38 8.78 -15.33
C ILE A 63 16.50 8.26 -14.17
N SER A 64 15.70 7.22 -14.39
CA SER A 64 14.82 6.66 -13.33
C SER A 64 15.64 6.03 -12.20
N LYS A 65 16.76 5.37 -12.52
CA LYS A 65 17.72 4.88 -11.51
C LYS A 65 18.22 6.02 -10.62
N ILE A 66 18.63 7.15 -11.21
CA ILE A 66 19.12 8.31 -10.43
C ILE A 66 18.05 8.80 -9.45
N TYR A 67 16.80 8.98 -9.89
CA TYR A 67 15.74 9.48 -9.02
C TYR A 67 15.46 8.55 -7.82
N ILE A 68 15.46 7.24 -8.05
CA ILE A 68 15.21 6.25 -6.99
C ILE A 68 16.38 6.20 -6.00
N TRP A 69 17.62 6.19 -6.50
CA TRP A 69 18.81 6.22 -5.65
C TRP A 69 18.89 7.50 -4.82
N LEU A 70 18.55 8.64 -5.43
CA LEU A 70 18.45 9.91 -4.72
C LEU A 70 17.38 9.84 -3.64
N TRP A 71 16.18 9.37 -3.97
CA TRP A 71 15.09 9.23 -3.00
C TRP A 71 15.46 8.31 -1.82
N ILE A 72 15.97 7.10 -2.08
CA ILE A 72 16.30 6.16 -0.99
C ILE A 72 17.43 6.70 -0.11
N SER A 73 18.41 7.41 -0.70
CA SER A 73 19.47 8.06 0.07
C SER A 73 18.92 9.14 1.00
N LEU A 74 17.96 9.95 0.53
CA LEU A 74 17.31 10.98 1.35
C LEU A 74 16.51 10.35 2.49
N VAL A 75 15.78 9.26 2.22
CA VAL A 75 15.06 8.52 3.26
C VAL A 75 16.04 8.02 4.31
N LEU A 76 17.13 7.34 3.91
CA LEU A 76 18.16 6.83 4.83
C LEU A 76 18.84 7.93 5.66
N ILE A 77 19.18 9.07 5.04
CA ILE A 77 19.81 10.20 5.73
C ILE A 77 18.86 10.76 6.79
N ILE A 78 17.58 10.92 6.46
CA ILE A 78 16.62 11.53 7.37
C ILE A 78 16.20 10.57 8.47
N THR A 79 16.11 9.27 8.20
CA THR A 79 15.92 8.28 9.25
C THR A 79 17.12 8.21 10.19
N ALA A 80 18.36 8.26 9.67
CA ALA A 80 19.57 8.33 10.48
C ALA A 80 19.60 9.60 11.35
N TYR A 81 19.26 10.76 10.78
CA TYR A 81 19.20 12.02 11.50
C TYR A 81 18.15 11.99 12.63
N TYR A 82 16.97 11.42 12.39
CA TYR A 82 15.93 11.30 13.40
C TYR A 82 16.10 10.12 14.36
N TRP A 83 17.07 9.22 14.12
CA TRP A 83 17.26 8.01 14.91
C TRP A 83 17.51 8.29 16.40
N ASN A 84 18.23 9.36 16.72
CA ASN A 84 18.49 9.77 18.11
C ASN A 84 17.87 11.10 18.50
N SER A 85 17.19 11.77 17.55
CA SER A 85 16.54 13.05 17.82
C SER A 85 15.30 12.88 18.72
N LYS A 86 15.08 13.86 19.61
CA LYS A 86 13.83 14.01 20.37
C LYS A 86 12.78 14.84 19.61
N ARG A 87 13.20 15.58 18.58
CA ARG A 87 12.33 16.43 17.76
C ARG A 87 12.27 15.87 16.36
N ILE A 88 11.11 15.38 15.97
CA ILE A 88 10.84 14.84 14.65
C ILE A 88 9.86 15.78 13.95
N ASN A 89 10.20 16.18 12.72
CA ASN A 89 9.36 17.07 11.94
C ASN A 89 8.69 16.29 10.79
N ASN A 90 7.37 16.12 10.91
CA ASN A 90 6.58 15.39 9.91
C ASN A 90 6.58 16.08 8.55
N PHE A 91 6.78 17.40 8.48
CA PHE A 91 6.86 18.13 7.21
C PHE A 91 8.05 17.70 6.36
N ILE A 92 9.23 17.53 6.98
CA ILE A 92 10.42 17.08 6.26
C ILE A 92 10.19 15.67 5.72
N ILE A 93 9.63 14.78 6.55
CA ILE A 93 9.30 13.41 6.15
C ILE A 93 8.34 13.40 4.94
N THR A 94 7.30 14.24 4.96
CA THR A 94 6.35 14.33 3.83
C THR A 94 6.99 14.83 2.55
N ILE A 95 7.92 15.78 2.62
CA ILE A 95 8.62 16.29 1.42
C ILE A 95 9.39 15.16 0.74
N ILE A 96 10.07 14.30 1.50
CA ILE A 96 10.81 13.15 0.96
C ILE A 96 9.84 12.13 0.35
N SER A 97 8.71 11.86 1.01
CA SER A 97 7.67 10.98 0.45
C SER A 97 7.13 11.54 -0.87
N ILE A 98 6.91 12.85 -0.97
CA ILE A 98 6.47 13.50 -2.22
C ILE A 98 7.54 13.35 -3.32
N LEU A 99 8.83 13.56 -3.01
CA LEU A 99 9.92 13.28 -3.95
C LEU A 99 9.94 11.81 -4.39
N GLY A 100 9.61 10.90 -3.47
CA GLY A 100 9.43 9.48 -3.76
C GLY A 100 8.31 9.21 -4.74
N CYS A 101 7.16 9.87 -4.59
CA CYS A 101 6.05 9.77 -5.54
C CYS A 101 6.47 10.14 -6.97
N PHE A 102 7.29 11.18 -7.13
CA PHE A 102 7.84 11.55 -8.44
C PHE A 102 8.77 10.47 -9.02
N ALA A 103 9.68 9.92 -8.20
CA ALA A 103 10.55 8.83 -8.62
C ALA A 103 9.74 7.58 -9.01
N PHE A 104 8.70 7.28 -8.25
CA PHE A 104 7.81 6.13 -8.47
C PHE A 104 6.95 6.27 -9.72
N PHE A 105 6.48 7.48 -10.03
CA PHE A 105 5.77 7.75 -11.27
C PHE A 105 6.61 7.40 -12.52
N GLN A 106 7.90 7.71 -12.49
CA GLN A 106 8.82 7.36 -13.59
C GLN A 106 8.97 5.84 -13.77
N ILE A 107 8.95 5.07 -12.67
CA ILE A 107 8.99 3.60 -12.73
C ILE A 107 7.71 3.06 -13.36
N ILE A 108 6.56 3.61 -12.97
CA ILE A 108 5.26 3.16 -13.47
C ILE A 108 5.13 3.37 -14.98
N ILE A 109 5.62 4.50 -15.49
CA ILE A 109 5.67 4.77 -16.94
C ILE A 109 6.50 3.69 -17.67
N GLN A 110 7.55 3.20 -17.03
CA GLN A 110 8.49 2.27 -17.65
C GLN A 110 8.01 0.82 -17.63
N ILE A 111 7.34 0.40 -16.55
CA ILE A 111 6.91 -0.99 -16.35
C ILE A 111 5.54 -1.26 -16.99
N SER A 112 4.65 -0.26 -17.04
CA SER A 112 3.26 -0.52 -17.39
C SER A 112 2.99 -0.53 -18.90
N PRO A 113 2.17 -1.48 -19.39
CA PRO A 113 1.79 -1.56 -20.80
C PRO A 113 0.76 -0.51 -21.25
N LYS A 114 0.00 0.12 -20.35
CA LYS A 114 -1.08 1.08 -20.70
C LYS A 114 -0.57 2.53 -20.75
N SER A 115 -1.09 3.29 -21.71
CA SER A 115 -0.73 4.71 -21.96
C SER A 115 -1.35 5.73 -20.99
N ASN A 116 -2.38 5.35 -20.23
CA ASN A 116 -3.04 6.24 -19.25
C ASN A 116 -2.29 6.29 -17.91
N TYR A 117 -1.06 6.81 -17.93
CA TYR A 117 -0.14 6.79 -16.78
C TYR A 117 -0.65 7.52 -15.53
N LEU A 118 -1.43 8.59 -15.69
CA LEU A 118 -1.96 9.37 -14.55
C LEU A 118 -2.99 8.58 -13.74
N ILE A 119 -3.96 7.96 -14.42
CA ILE A 119 -5.00 7.12 -13.80
C ILE A 119 -4.33 5.92 -13.14
N LEU A 120 -3.41 5.29 -13.86
CA LEU A 120 -2.64 4.17 -13.35
C LEU A 120 -1.86 4.52 -12.08
N PHE A 121 -1.15 5.66 -12.08
CA PHE A 121 -0.40 6.12 -10.93
C PHE A 121 -1.31 6.33 -9.71
N PHE A 122 -2.45 6.98 -9.91
CA PHE A 122 -3.44 7.17 -8.85
C PHE A 122 -3.88 5.84 -8.24
N MET A 123 -4.13 4.83 -9.08
CA MET A 123 -4.59 3.51 -8.62
C MET A 123 -3.54 2.71 -7.89
N ILE A 124 -2.32 2.66 -8.43
CA ILE A 124 -1.21 2.00 -7.74
C ILE A 124 -0.91 2.72 -6.41
N LEU A 125 -0.96 4.05 -6.40
CA LEU A 125 -0.77 4.84 -5.19
C LEU A 125 -1.87 4.57 -4.16
N LEU A 126 -3.13 4.48 -4.58
CA LEU A 126 -4.27 4.12 -3.72
C LEU A 126 -4.06 2.75 -3.07
N GLY A 127 -3.70 1.72 -3.85
CA GLY A 127 -3.38 0.39 -3.32
C GLY A 127 -2.19 0.40 -2.35
N SER A 128 -1.15 1.18 -2.66
CA SER A 128 -0.02 1.36 -1.74
C SER A 128 -0.39 2.09 -0.46
N MET A 129 -1.28 3.08 -0.52
CA MET A 129 -1.77 3.78 0.66
C MET A 129 -2.62 2.87 1.54
N ILE A 130 -3.41 1.96 0.95
CA ILE A 130 -4.20 0.97 1.71
C ILE A 130 -3.27 0.00 2.43
N THR A 131 -2.31 -0.60 1.72
CA THR A 131 -1.32 -1.51 2.35
C THR A 131 -0.56 -0.79 3.45
N ALA A 132 -0.03 0.40 3.19
CA ALA A 132 0.64 1.23 4.18
C ALA A 132 -0.25 1.58 5.39
N SER A 133 -1.51 1.96 5.17
CA SER A 133 -2.45 2.32 6.23
C SER A 133 -2.75 1.14 7.18
N VAL A 134 -2.86 -0.07 6.63
CA VAL A 134 -3.15 -1.26 7.42
C VAL A 134 -1.96 -1.74 8.21
N PHE A 135 -0.77 -1.72 7.61
CA PHE A 135 0.47 -1.97 8.36
C PHE A 135 0.66 -0.92 9.45
N PHE A 136 0.43 0.36 9.16
CA PHE A 136 0.52 1.42 10.15
C PHE A 136 -0.47 1.17 11.32
N SER A 137 -1.71 0.81 11.00
CA SER A 137 -2.73 0.45 11.99
C SER A 137 -2.34 -0.79 12.82
N MET A 138 -1.69 -1.77 12.19
CA MET A 138 -1.19 -2.99 12.84
C MET A 138 -0.06 -2.68 13.81
N ILE A 139 0.94 -1.91 13.38
CA ILE A 139 2.08 -1.47 14.19
C ILE A 139 1.57 -0.64 15.37
N LEU A 140 0.67 0.31 15.10
CA LEU A 140 0.05 1.10 16.15
C LEU A 140 -0.69 0.22 17.14
N GLY A 141 -1.48 -0.75 16.64
CA GLY A 141 -2.13 -1.77 17.44
C GLY A 141 -1.18 -2.53 18.36
N HIS A 142 -0.06 -3.02 17.84
CA HIS A 142 0.97 -3.70 18.62
C HIS A 142 1.53 -2.79 19.73
N TRP A 143 1.72 -1.50 19.46
CA TRP A 143 2.15 -0.53 20.46
C TRP A 143 1.13 -0.38 21.61
N TYR A 144 -0.18 -0.48 21.34
CA TYR A 144 -1.21 -0.48 22.41
C TYR A 144 -1.13 -1.69 23.34
N LEU A 145 -0.52 -2.80 22.92
CA LEU A 145 -0.32 -3.98 23.77
C LEU A 145 0.87 -3.82 24.72
N ASN A 146 1.86 -3.03 24.31
CA ASN A 146 3.13 -2.90 25.03
C ASN A 146 3.24 -1.58 25.82
N VAL A 147 2.53 -0.53 25.40
CA VAL A 147 2.59 0.81 26.01
C VAL A 147 1.26 1.15 26.66
N ILE A 148 1.34 1.43 27.97
CA ILE A 148 0.19 1.76 28.81
C ILE A 148 -0.25 3.22 28.53
N ASN A 149 -1.54 3.50 28.64
CA ASN A 149 -2.14 4.85 28.56
C ASN A 149 -2.07 5.56 27.19
N LEU A 150 -1.96 4.84 26.07
CA LEU A 150 -2.13 5.46 24.76
C LEU A 150 -3.59 5.88 24.51
N PRO A 151 -3.84 7.09 23.97
CA PRO A 151 -5.20 7.56 23.75
C PRO A 151 -5.86 6.81 22.59
N ILE A 152 -6.90 6.01 22.82
CA ILE A 152 -7.57 5.15 21.81
C ILE A 152 -7.99 5.89 20.51
N THR A 153 -8.13 7.21 20.58
CA THR A 153 -8.38 8.07 19.43
C THR A 153 -7.37 7.91 18.29
N LEU A 154 -6.10 7.57 18.57
CA LEU A 154 -5.08 7.38 17.52
C LEU A 154 -5.41 6.16 16.67
N LEU A 155 -5.67 5.02 17.31
CA LEU A 155 -6.04 3.79 16.62
C LEU A 155 -7.37 3.95 15.86
N LYS A 156 -8.36 4.61 16.47
CA LYS A 156 -9.64 4.92 15.80
C LYS A 156 -9.44 5.78 14.55
N ARG A 157 -8.60 6.82 14.61
CA ARG A 157 -8.29 7.67 13.43
C ARG A 157 -7.60 6.87 12.33
N SER A 158 -6.66 6.01 12.69
CA SER A 158 -5.98 5.12 11.75
C SER A 158 -6.96 4.22 11.01
N ILE A 159 -7.88 3.59 11.75
CA ILE A 159 -8.92 2.73 11.17
C ILE A 159 -9.92 3.51 10.31
N VAL A 160 -10.27 4.75 10.68
CA VAL A 160 -11.14 5.60 9.84
C VAL A 160 -10.46 5.93 8.51
N VAL A 161 -9.18 6.32 8.53
CA VAL A 161 -8.44 6.62 7.30
C VAL A 161 -8.32 5.37 6.43
N PHE A 162 -7.98 4.23 7.03
CA PHE A 162 -7.97 2.94 6.35
C PHE A 162 -9.33 2.62 5.71
N SER A 163 -10.43 2.82 6.46
CA SER A 163 -11.80 2.61 5.97
C SER A 163 -12.12 3.47 4.75
N LEU A 164 -11.77 4.76 4.81
CA LEU A 164 -12.01 5.69 3.71
C LEU A 164 -11.27 5.26 2.45
N LEU A 165 -9.99 4.88 2.58
CA LEU A 165 -9.18 4.40 1.45
C LEU A 165 -9.76 3.12 0.85
N LEU A 166 -10.19 2.16 1.68
CA LEU A 166 -10.84 0.95 1.21
C LEU A 166 -12.14 1.24 0.46
N VAL A 167 -13.01 2.10 0.98
CA VAL A 167 -14.28 2.43 0.31
C VAL A 167 -14.04 3.10 -1.04
N VAL A 168 -13.06 4.00 -1.13
CA VAL A 168 -12.68 4.61 -2.41
C VAL A 168 -12.20 3.55 -3.40
N ARG A 169 -11.36 2.61 -2.94
CA ARG A 169 -10.86 1.50 -3.75
C ARG A 169 -11.96 0.56 -4.21
N THR A 170 -12.84 0.14 -3.31
CA THR A 170 -13.91 -0.80 -3.67
C THR A 170 -14.90 -0.19 -4.66
N LEU A 171 -15.22 1.11 -4.52
CA LEU A 171 -16.02 1.83 -5.51
C LEU A 171 -15.33 1.89 -6.86
N TRP A 172 -14.04 2.21 -6.88
CA TRP A 172 -13.26 2.23 -8.12
C TRP A 172 -13.28 0.87 -8.81
N ASP A 173 -12.95 -0.19 -8.08
CA ASP A 173 -12.84 -1.53 -8.65
C ASP A 173 -14.19 -2.03 -9.18
N VAL A 174 -15.29 -1.77 -8.47
CA VAL A 174 -16.65 -2.11 -8.94
C VAL A 174 -17.01 -1.36 -10.23
N ILE A 175 -16.70 -0.07 -10.31
CA ILE A 175 -16.96 0.74 -11.50
C ILE A 175 -16.14 0.22 -12.69
N TYR A 176 -14.84 -0.03 -12.50
CA TYR A 176 -13.97 -0.51 -13.57
C TYR A 176 -14.32 -1.92 -14.03
N MET A 177 -14.67 -2.81 -13.09
CA MET A 177 -15.19 -4.15 -13.40
C MET A 177 -16.45 -4.11 -14.27
N SER A 178 -17.23 -3.04 -14.22
CA SER A 178 -18.45 -2.90 -15.03
C SER A 178 -18.22 -2.27 -16.40
N ILE A 179 -17.11 -1.55 -16.60
CA ILE A 179 -16.83 -0.78 -17.83
C ILE A 179 -15.83 -1.50 -18.73
N GLU A 180 -14.77 -2.08 -18.16
CA GLU A 180 -13.73 -2.72 -18.97
C GLU A 180 -14.14 -4.12 -19.43
N SER A 181 -13.72 -4.46 -20.65
CA SER A 181 -13.94 -5.76 -21.28
C SER A 181 -12.63 -6.34 -21.78
N VAL A 182 -12.55 -7.66 -21.81
CA VAL A 182 -11.37 -8.44 -22.19
C VAL A 182 -11.72 -9.32 -23.37
N THR A 183 -10.88 -9.32 -24.39
CA THR A 183 -11.01 -10.25 -25.51
C THR A 183 -10.07 -11.43 -25.31
N ASP A 184 -10.62 -12.63 -25.24
CA ASP A 184 -9.84 -13.86 -25.13
C ASP A 184 -9.12 -14.19 -26.45
N SER A 185 -8.19 -15.15 -26.38
CA SER A 185 -7.44 -15.67 -27.54
C SER A 185 -8.32 -16.18 -28.68
N TYR A 186 -9.59 -16.52 -28.40
CA TYR A 186 -10.59 -16.95 -29.37
C TYR A 186 -11.41 -15.80 -29.97
N GLY A 187 -11.11 -14.54 -29.60
CA GLY A 187 -11.80 -13.34 -30.09
C GLY A 187 -13.14 -13.04 -29.42
N ILE A 188 -13.50 -13.77 -28.35
CA ILE A 188 -14.73 -13.54 -27.59
C ILE A 188 -14.48 -12.43 -26.57
N SER A 189 -15.33 -11.41 -26.58
CA SER A 189 -15.27 -10.30 -25.62
C SER A 189 -16.12 -10.60 -24.37
N TYR A 190 -15.48 -10.61 -23.20
CA TYR A 190 -16.13 -10.74 -21.91
C TYR A 190 -16.09 -9.42 -21.16
N ASN A 191 -17.16 -9.11 -20.42
CA ASN A 191 -17.07 -8.12 -19.35
C ASN A 191 -16.18 -8.70 -18.22
N LEU A 192 -15.45 -7.86 -17.49
CA LEU A 192 -14.60 -8.32 -16.40
C LEU A 192 -15.35 -9.15 -15.34
N TRP A 193 -16.61 -8.84 -15.07
CA TRP A 193 -17.45 -9.69 -14.21
C TRP A 193 -17.58 -11.12 -14.74
N ALA A 194 -17.85 -11.29 -16.04
CA ALA A 194 -17.92 -12.61 -16.67
C ALA A 194 -16.53 -13.27 -16.70
N PHE A 195 -15.48 -12.49 -16.97
CA PHE A 195 -14.10 -12.96 -16.98
C PHE A 195 -13.68 -13.59 -15.65
N THR A 196 -14.22 -13.14 -14.49
CA THR A 196 -13.90 -13.78 -13.19
C THR A 196 -14.31 -15.25 -13.09
N PHE A 197 -15.23 -15.71 -13.92
CA PHE A 197 -15.65 -17.12 -13.99
C PHE A 197 -14.83 -17.94 -14.99
N GLU A 198 -14.01 -17.29 -15.81
CA GLU A 198 -13.06 -17.96 -16.71
C GLU A 198 -11.79 -18.38 -15.97
N PHE A 199 -11.08 -19.37 -16.51
CA PHE A 199 -9.89 -19.94 -15.89
C PHE A 199 -8.79 -18.88 -15.65
N ASP A 200 -8.58 -17.97 -16.61
CA ASP A 200 -7.61 -16.90 -16.51
C ASP A 200 -8.04 -15.75 -15.58
N GLY A 201 -9.34 -15.61 -15.30
CA GLY A 201 -9.90 -14.56 -14.44
C GLY A 201 -10.28 -15.02 -13.03
N PHE A 202 -10.22 -16.31 -12.73
CA PHE A 202 -10.55 -16.84 -11.40
C PHE A 202 -9.75 -16.17 -10.27
N LEU A 203 -8.44 -15.93 -10.48
CA LEU A 203 -7.60 -15.23 -9.48
C LEU A 203 -8.03 -13.76 -9.28
N LEU A 204 -8.68 -13.13 -10.26
CA LEU A 204 -9.25 -11.78 -10.12
C LEU A 204 -10.44 -11.80 -9.18
N GLY A 205 -11.29 -12.83 -9.25
CA GLY A 205 -12.37 -13.05 -8.28
C GLY A 205 -11.83 -13.21 -6.85
N ILE A 206 -10.74 -13.97 -6.68
CA ILE A 206 -10.03 -14.10 -5.40
C ILE A 206 -9.45 -12.75 -4.96
N ALA A 207 -8.86 -11.98 -5.88
CA ALA A 207 -8.31 -10.66 -5.58
C ALA A 207 -9.40 -9.71 -5.05
N MET A 208 -10.57 -9.69 -5.68
CA MET A 208 -11.73 -8.90 -5.22
C MET A 208 -12.22 -9.38 -3.86
N PHE A 209 -12.30 -10.69 -3.64
CA PHE A 209 -12.73 -11.22 -2.35
C PHE A 209 -11.74 -10.85 -1.23
N MET A 210 -10.44 -11.07 -1.43
CA MET A 210 -9.39 -10.84 -0.42
C MET A 210 -9.01 -9.36 -0.27
N GLY A 211 -9.02 -8.59 -1.35
CA GLY A 211 -8.64 -7.18 -1.35
C GLY A 211 -9.77 -6.24 -0.92
N ASN A 212 -11.02 -6.59 -1.22
CA ASN A 212 -12.18 -5.70 -1.01
C ASN A 212 -13.17 -6.25 0.01
N VAL A 213 -13.73 -7.45 -0.21
CA VAL A 213 -14.83 -7.98 0.62
C VAL A 213 -14.37 -8.29 2.04
N VAL A 214 -13.31 -9.10 2.19
CA VAL A 214 -12.79 -9.51 3.51
C VAL A 214 -12.35 -8.30 4.34
N PRO A 215 -11.54 -7.34 3.82
CA PRO A 215 -11.11 -6.19 4.59
C PRO A 215 -12.26 -5.28 5.00
N LEU A 216 -13.28 -5.09 4.16
CA LEU A 216 -14.48 -4.31 4.53
C LEU A 216 -15.23 -4.93 5.72
N ILE A 217 -15.46 -6.25 5.68
CA ILE A 217 -16.14 -6.98 6.77
C ILE A 217 -15.30 -6.91 8.04
N LEU A 218 -14.00 -7.17 7.95
CA LEU A 218 -13.09 -7.08 9.10
C LEU A 218 -13.07 -5.68 9.68
N ASN A 219 -13.09 -4.64 8.84
CA ASN A 219 -13.08 -3.26 9.28
C ASN A 219 -14.35 -2.89 10.09
N LEU A 220 -15.51 -3.44 9.71
CA LEU A 220 -16.74 -3.30 10.52
C LEU A 220 -16.59 -3.94 11.90
N PHE A 221 -15.95 -5.11 11.98
CA PHE A 221 -15.68 -5.77 13.26
C PHE A 221 -14.63 -5.03 14.10
N ILE A 222 -13.56 -4.55 13.48
CA ILE A 222 -12.53 -3.72 14.13
C ILE A 222 -13.16 -2.46 14.72
N TRP A 223 -14.06 -1.80 13.99
CA TRP A 223 -14.73 -0.60 14.50
C TRP A 223 -15.60 -0.91 15.72
N LYS A 224 -16.34 -2.03 15.70
CA LYS A 224 -17.15 -2.49 16.83
C LYS A 224 -16.28 -2.84 18.05
N THR A 225 -15.18 -3.56 17.86
CA THR A 225 -14.27 -3.91 18.96
C THR A 225 -13.57 -2.70 19.55
N LEU A 226 -13.20 -1.70 18.74
CA LEU A 226 -12.66 -0.43 19.21
C LEU A 226 -13.67 0.43 19.96
N LYS A 227 -14.98 0.30 19.69
CA LYS A 227 -16.03 0.93 20.51
C LYS A 227 -16.10 0.31 21.91
N LEU A 228 -15.91 -1.01 21.99
CA LEU A 228 -15.86 -1.78 23.23
C LEU A 228 -14.51 -1.65 23.97
N GLN A 229 -13.56 -0.87 23.44
CA GLN A 229 -12.20 -0.71 23.97
C GLN A 229 -11.40 -2.03 24.06
N ALA A 230 -11.81 -3.08 23.33
CA ALA A 230 -11.13 -4.36 23.29
C ALA A 230 -9.94 -4.31 22.32
N THR A 231 -8.86 -3.63 22.71
CA THR A 231 -7.69 -3.36 21.86
C THR A 231 -7.01 -4.64 21.38
N GLN A 232 -6.82 -5.65 22.24
CA GLN A 232 -6.17 -6.92 21.87
C GLN A 232 -6.94 -7.71 20.80
N SER A 233 -8.26 -7.70 20.87
CA SER A 233 -9.10 -8.33 19.84
C SER A 233 -9.06 -7.53 18.53
N ALA A 234 -9.14 -6.20 18.63
CA ALA A 234 -9.03 -5.31 17.47
C ALA A 234 -7.69 -5.49 16.74
N THR A 235 -6.58 -5.61 17.46
CA THR A 235 -5.27 -5.86 16.86
C THR A 235 -5.22 -7.17 16.10
N GLY A 236 -5.76 -8.25 16.67
CA GLY A 236 -5.83 -9.56 15.99
C GLY A 236 -6.56 -9.48 14.65
N LEU A 237 -7.69 -8.78 14.59
CA LEU A 237 -8.44 -8.57 13.35
C LEU A 237 -7.67 -7.71 12.33
N ILE A 238 -6.90 -6.71 12.79
CA ILE A 238 -6.04 -5.92 11.92
C ILE A 238 -4.96 -6.81 11.29
N TYR A 239 -4.33 -7.73 12.03
CA TYR A 239 -3.35 -8.67 11.47
C TYR A 239 -3.93 -9.53 10.33
N VAL A 240 -5.16 -10.03 10.51
CA VAL A 240 -5.85 -10.79 9.46
C VAL A 240 -6.13 -9.88 8.24
N SER A 241 -6.50 -8.62 8.48
CA SER A 241 -6.73 -7.64 7.41
C SER A 241 -5.45 -7.36 6.60
N VAL A 242 -4.28 -7.31 7.25
CA VAL A 242 -2.97 -7.14 6.58
C VAL A 242 -2.75 -8.24 5.55
N LEU A 243 -2.92 -9.50 5.95
CA LEU A 243 -2.72 -10.64 5.06
C LEU A 243 -3.68 -10.57 3.87
N SER A 244 -4.96 -10.34 4.14
CA SER A 244 -6.00 -10.24 3.12
C SER A 244 -5.66 -9.19 2.05
N ILE A 245 -5.27 -8.00 2.49
CA ILE A 245 -4.93 -6.88 1.59
C ILE A 245 -3.67 -7.15 0.81
N LEU A 246 -2.63 -7.74 1.42
CA LEU A 246 -1.42 -8.12 0.68
C LEU A 246 -1.73 -9.11 -0.44
N PHE A 247 -2.55 -10.12 -0.17
CA PHE A 247 -2.98 -11.07 -1.19
C PHE A 247 -3.75 -10.38 -2.31
N GLY A 248 -4.72 -9.52 -1.98
CA GLY A 248 -5.48 -8.76 -2.97
C GLY A 248 -4.59 -7.85 -3.83
N ASP A 249 -3.73 -7.05 -3.19
CA ASP A 249 -2.86 -6.07 -3.85
C ASP A 249 -1.84 -6.71 -4.78
N LEU A 250 -1.25 -7.86 -4.39
CA LEU A 250 -0.36 -8.64 -5.25
C LEU A 250 -1.08 -9.16 -6.50
N LEU A 251 -2.29 -9.70 -6.33
CA LEU A 251 -3.06 -10.23 -7.45
C LEU A 251 -3.55 -9.13 -8.38
N PHE A 252 -4.05 -8.00 -7.86
CA PHE A 252 -4.45 -6.86 -8.69
C PHE A 252 -3.29 -6.34 -9.54
N LYS A 253 -2.09 -6.21 -8.96
CA LYS A 253 -0.89 -5.80 -9.72
C LYS A 253 -0.46 -6.83 -10.75
N TYR A 254 -0.61 -8.12 -10.46
CA TYR A 254 -0.40 -9.15 -11.46
C TYR A 254 -1.35 -9.00 -12.67
N TYR A 255 -2.65 -8.76 -12.43
CA TYR A 255 -3.62 -8.54 -13.50
C TYR A 255 -3.38 -7.23 -14.26
N LEU A 256 -2.96 -6.18 -13.57
CA LEU A 256 -2.52 -4.95 -14.18
C LEU A 256 -1.35 -5.17 -15.15
N LEU A 257 -0.32 -5.92 -14.74
CA LEU A 257 0.86 -6.12 -15.57
C LEU A 257 0.63 -7.12 -16.72
N LYS A 258 -0.13 -8.19 -16.47
CA LYS A 258 -0.41 -9.22 -17.48
C LYS A 258 -1.46 -8.78 -18.50
N PHE A 259 -2.54 -8.15 -18.05
CA PHE A 259 -3.71 -7.84 -18.89
C PHE A 259 -3.98 -6.34 -19.02
N GLY A 260 -3.31 -5.49 -18.23
CA GLY A 260 -3.52 -4.04 -18.27
C GLY A 260 -4.72 -3.57 -17.45
N PHE A 261 -5.35 -4.40 -16.61
CA PHE A 261 -6.56 -3.98 -15.88
C PHE A 261 -6.25 -2.87 -14.87
N LEU A 262 -7.05 -1.80 -14.90
CA LEU A 262 -6.92 -0.66 -14.00
C LEU A 262 -7.68 -0.88 -12.68
N LEU A 263 -7.42 -2.04 -12.07
CA LEU A 263 -8.02 -2.54 -10.84
C LEU A 263 -7.01 -2.61 -9.70
#